data_AF-A0A1B6LUK7-F1
#
_entry.id   AF-A0A1B6LUK7-F1
#
_cell.length_a   1.000
_cell.length_b   1.000
_cell.length_c   1.000
_cell.angle_alpha   90.00
_cell.angle_beta   90.00
_cell.angle_gamma   90.00
#
_symmetry.space_group_name_H-M   'P 1'
#
loop_
_entity.id
_entity.type
_entity.pdbx_description
1 polymer ?
#
loop_
_entity_poly.entity_id
_entity_poly.type
_entity_poly.pdbx_seq_one_letter_code
_entity_poly.pdbx_strand_id
1 'polypeptide(L)'
;VVKAEYIRDMNLGGGMIWALDLDDFRNSCGEGKSPLLTTIAQTLAQPPDGVEWQKPTTTPKPTEPTPKPKPKPKPTKGSTPPVPSKPPKIPTKPMTTTAMPEETSVAAAQTTEEY
;
A
#
# COMPACT_ATOMS: atom_id res chain seq x y z
N VAL A 1 17.04 -7.94 4.40
CA VAL A 1 16.22 -9.05 4.94
C VAL A 1 16.22 -9.08 6.47
N VAL A 2 17.38 -9.10 7.15
CA VAL A 2 17.54 -9.18 8.63
C VAL A 2 16.50 -8.43 9.49
N LYS A 3 16.23 -7.14 9.22
CA LYS A 3 15.25 -6.37 10.01
C LYS A 3 13.80 -6.89 9.86
N ALA A 4 13.45 -7.40 8.68
CA ALA A 4 12.13 -7.98 8.44
C ALA A 4 12.00 -9.38 9.05
N GLU A 5 13.08 -10.18 9.07
CA GLU A 5 13.14 -11.45 9.82
C GLU A 5 12.98 -11.19 11.32
N TYR A 6 13.67 -10.19 11.87
CA TYR A 6 13.51 -9.81 13.27
C TYR A 6 12.06 -9.49 13.67
N ILE A 7 11.29 -8.85 12.78
CA ILE A 7 9.85 -8.60 13.00
C ILE A 7 9.08 -9.92 13.17
N ARG A 8 9.43 -10.95 12.38
CA ARG A 8 8.83 -12.29 12.46
C ARG A 8 9.25 -13.01 13.73
N ASP A 9 10.55 -13.02 14.03
CA ASP A 9 11.13 -13.75 15.18
C ASP A 9 10.60 -13.21 16.51
N MET A 10 10.36 -11.91 16.59
CA MET A 10 9.78 -11.23 17.75
C MET A 10 8.24 -11.22 17.76
N ASN A 11 7.60 -11.83 16.75
CA ASN A 11 6.15 -11.86 16.57
C ASN A 11 5.49 -10.47 16.67
N LEU A 12 6.10 -9.47 16.03
CA LEU A 12 5.59 -8.10 15.98
C LEU A 12 4.51 -7.96 14.91
N GLY A 13 3.58 -7.01 15.10
CA GLY A 13 2.47 -6.79 14.16
C GLY A 13 2.87 -6.26 12.78
N GLY A 14 4.11 -5.81 12.60
CA GLY A 14 4.64 -5.30 11.33
C GLY A 14 5.76 -4.29 11.51
N GLY A 15 6.12 -3.62 10.42
CA GLY A 15 7.09 -2.51 10.39
C GLY A 15 6.52 -1.29 9.68
N MET A 16 7.06 -0.12 10.00
CA MET A 16 6.74 1.14 9.34
C MET A 16 7.93 1.60 8.50
N ILE A 17 7.67 1.99 7.26
CA ILE A 17 8.70 2.56 6.38
C ILE A 17 8.52 4.06 6.32
N TRP A 18 9.61 4.78 6.60
CA TRP A 18 9.76 6.19 6.30
C TRP A 18 10.96 6.36 5.35
N ALA A 19 10.81 6.90 4.15
CA ALA A 19 9.59 7.27 3.45
C ALA A 19 9.42 6.41 2.20
N LEU A 20 8.27 6.52 1.53
CA LEU A 20 8.03 5.76 0.32
C LEU A 20 9.05 6.17 -0.75
N ASP A 21 9.10 7.46 -1.10
CA ASP A 21 9.87 8.09 -2.18
C ASP A 21 11.40 7.87 -2.18
N LEU A 22 11.98 7.39 -1.09
CA LEU A 22 13.41 7.11 -0.97
C LEU A 22 13.81 5.70 -1.44
N ASP A 23 12.84 4.86 -1.81
CA ASP A 23 13.10 3.57 -2.46
C ASP A 23 13.27 3.73 -3.99
N ASP A 24 13.86 2.74 -4.66
CA ASP A 24 14.16 2.80 -6.09
C ASP A 24 12.93 2.47 -6.97
N PHE A 25 11.95 3.38 -7.05
CA PHE A 25 10.74 3.19 -7.89
C PHE A 25 11.03 3.16 -9.39
N ARG A 26 12.16 3.72 -9.81
CA ARG A 26 12.53 3.87 -11.23
C ARG A 26 13.40 2.72 -11.72
N ASN A 27 13.77 1.78 -10.85
CA ASN A 27 14.70 0.70 -11.16
C ASN A 27 16.02 1.26 -11.72
N SER A 28 16.52 2.33 -11.09
CA SER A 28 17.78 2.96 -11.43
C SER A 28 19.00 2.16 -10.95
N CYS A 29 18.82 1.35 -9.90
CA CYS A 29 19.84 0.46 -9.34
C CYS A 29 19.85 -0.92 -10.02
N GLY A 30 18.81 -1.27 -10.79
CA GLY A 30 18.76 -2.52 -11.57
C GLY A 30 18.18 -3.73 -10.82
N GLU A 31 17.72 -3.56 -9.58
CA GLU A 31 17.18 -4.64 -8.73
C GLU A 31 15.65 -4.80 -8.81
N GLY A 32 15.03 -4.13 -9.78
CA GLY A 32 13.58 -4.04 -9.90
C GLY A 32 13.03 -2.74 -9.31
N LYS A 33 11.71 -2.59 -9.36
CA LYS A 33 11.03 -1.42 -8.79
C LYS A 33 10.80 -1.63 -7.30
N SER A 34 11.24 -0.66 -6.50
CA SER A 34 11.06 -0.66 -5.05
C SER A 34 11.64 -1.92 -4.39
N PRO A 35 12.94 -2.20 -4.59
CA PRO A 35 13.57 -3.43 -4.12
C PRO A 35 13.48 -3.58 -2.59
N LEU A 36 13.57 -2.48 -1.83
CA LEU A 36 13.49 -2.52 -0.36
C LEU A 36 12.09 -2.92 0.11
N LEU A 37 11.05 -2.26 -0.41
CA LEU A 37 9.67 -2.56 -0.06
C LEU A 37 9.26 -3.96 -0.52
N THR A 38 9.69 -4.38 -1.70
CA THR A 38 9.45 -5.73 -2.23
C THR A 38 10.06 -6.77 -1.29
N THR A 39 11.29 -6.55 -0.84
CA THR A 39 11.97 -7.45 0.10
C THR A 39 11.22 -7.55 1.43
N ILE A 40 10.79 -6.42 2.01
CA ILE A 40 10.03 -6.41 3.26
C ILE A 40 8.71 -7.16 3.09
N ALA A 41 7.95 -6.88 2.03
CA ALA A 41 6.67 -7.50 1.75
C ALA A 41 6.80 -9.01 1.58
N GLN A 42 7.78 -9.48 0.80
CA GLN A 42 8.04 -10.90 0.59
C GLN A 42 8.48 -11.61 1.87
N THR A 43 9.31 -10.96 2.68
CA THR A 43 9.77 -11.53 3.96
C THR A 43 8.60 -11.70 4.92
N LEU A 44 7.72 -10.70 5.04
CA LEU A 44 6.59 -10.75 5.97
C LEU A 44 5.41 -11.58 5.45
N ALA A 45 5.25 -11.74 4.14
CA ALA A 45 4.16 -12.54 3.54
C ALA A 45 4.32 -14.06 3.74
N GLN A 46 5.54 -14.52 4.01
CA GLN A 46 5.77 -15.95 4.25
C GLN A 46 5.04 -16.40 5.50
N PRO A 47 4.42 -17.58 5.52
CA PRO A 47 3.92 -18.12 6.77
C PRO A 47 5.07 -18.47 7.72
N PRO A 48 4.81 -18.53 9.04
CA PRO A 48 5.72 -19.16 9.97
C PRO A 48 6.01 -20.61 9.54
N ASP A 49 7.20 -21.11 9.83
CA ASP A 49 7.60 -22.47 9.46
C ASP A 49 6.55 -23.50 9.92
N GLY A 50 6.10 -24.34 8.99
CA GLY A 50 5.13 -25.41 9.27
C GLY A 50 3.65 -25.02 9.22
N VAL A 51 3.31 -23.78 8.83
CA VAL A 51 1.92 -23.34 8.62
C VAL A 51 1.75 -22.92 7.17
N GLU A 52 0.69 -23.33 6.48
CA GLU A 52 0.32 -22.74 5.19
C GLU A 52 -0.86 -21.79 5.43
N TRP A 53 -0.71 -20.51 5.07
CA TRP A 53 -1.84 -19.59 5.11
C TRP A 53 -2.90 -20.05 4.11
N GLN A 54 -4.09 -20.40 4.60
CA GLN A 54 -5.23 -20.63 3.71
C GLN A 54 -5.54 -19.31 2.99
N LYS A 55 -5.26 -19.26 1.69
CA LYS A 55 -5.76 -18.17 0.84
C LYS A 55 -7.28 -18.12 1.03
N PRO A 56 -7.87 -16.94 1.28
CA PRO A 56 -9.32 -16.83 1.37
C PRO A 56 -9.94 -17.41 0.10
N THR A 57 -10.68 -18.51 0.23
CA THR A 57 -11.39 -19.12 -0.89
C THR A 57 -12.46 -18.12 -1.33
N THR A 58 -12.25 -17.47 -2.47
CA THR A 58 -13.29 -16.67 -3.11
C THR A 58 -14.52 -17.54 -3.29
N THR A 59 -15.61 -17.16 -2.64
CA THR A 59 -16.96 -17.72 -2.84
C THR A 59 -17.20 -17.96 -4.33
N PRO A 60 -17.72 -19.13 -4.74
CA PRO A 60 -18.05 -19.36 -6.15
C PRO A 60 -19.00 -18.26 -6.61
N LYS A 61 -18.67 -17.64 -7.75
CA LYS A 61 -19.48 -16.64 -8.43
C LYS A 61 -20.94 -17.11 -8.47
N PRO A 62 -21.92 -16.33 -8.00
CA PRO A 62 -23.33 -16.68 -8.13
C PRO A 62 -23.65 -16.94 -9.61
N THR A 63 -24.13 -18.15 -9.91
CA THR A 63 -24.65 -18.52 -11.22
C THR A 63 -25.75 -17.53 -11.58
N GLU A 64 -25.55 -16.79 -12.66
CA GLU A 64 -26.52 -15.86 -13.21
C GLU A 64 -27.83 -16.61 -13.53
N PRO A 65 -28.99 -16.19 -12.99
CA PRO A 65 -30.25 -16.84 -13.30
C PRO A 65 -30.67 -16.51 -14.73
N THR A 66 -30.96 -17.56 -15.50
CA THR A 66 -31.48 -17.54 -16.87
C THR A 66 -32.68 -16.57 -17.02
N PRO A 67 -32.76 -15.76 -18.09
CA PRO A 67 -33.84 -14.79 -18.26
C PRO A 67 -35.19 -15.48 -18.53
N LYS A 68 -36.19 -15.20 -17.69
CA LYS A 68 -37.61 -15.55 -17.94
C LYS A 68 -38.20 -14.63 -19.04
N PRO A 69 -39.18 -15.09 -19.83
CA PRO A 69 -39.79 -14.30 -20.90
C PRO A 69 -40.58 -13.08 -20.37
N LYS A 70 -40.40 -11.92 -21.02
CA LYS A 70 -41.09 -10.64 -20.71
C LYS A 70 -42.59 -10.67 -21.11
N PRO A 71 -43.50 -10.21 -20.24
CA PRO A 71 -44.81 -9.69 -20.66
C PRO A 71 -44.74 -8.21 -21.09
N LYS A 72 -45.57 -7.85 -22.09
CA LYS A 72 -45.69 -6.53 -22.75
C LYS A 72 -46.28 -5.41 -21.85
N PRO A 73 -46.15 -4.12 -22.25
CA PRO A 73 -46.25 -2.95 -21.38
C PRO A 73 -47.67 -2.37 -21.22
N LYS A 74 -47.91 -1.63 -20.13
CA LYS A 74 -49.07 -0.74 -19.93
C LYS A 74 -48.59 0.69 -19.56
N PRO A 75 -49.31 1.76 -19.96
CA PRO A 75 -48.73 3.10 -20.14
C PRO A 75 -48.85 4.06 -18.94
N THR A 76 -47.80 4.88 -18.82
CA THR A 76 -47.65 6.29 -18.41
C THR A 76 -48.60 6.96 -17.41
N LYS A 77 -48.02 7.53 -16.34
CA LYS A 77 -48.20 8.95 -15.94
C LYS A 77 -47.02 9.43 -15.09
N GLY A 78 -46.56 10.65 -15.36
CA GLY A 78 -45.21 11.12 -15.00
C GLY A 78 -45.10 12.08 -13.81
N SER A 79 -44.06 12.94 -13.93
CA SER A 79 -43.55 13.97 -13.00
C SER A 79 -42.63 13.42 -11.90
N THR A 80 -41.32 13.74 -11.82
CA THR A 80 -40.67 15.06 -11.78
C THR A 80 -39.11 14.92 -11.94
N PRO A 81 -38.36 16.02 -12.22
CA PRO A 81 -36.95 16.02 -12.66
C PRO A 81 -35.87 15.74 -11.58
N PRO A 82 -34.60 15.46 -11.99
CA PRO A 82 -33.54 14.97 -11.11
C PRO A 82 -32.89 16.07 -10.25
N VAL A 83 -32.57 15.74 -9.00
CA VAL A 83 -31.71 16.54 -8.12
C VAL A 83 -30.23 16.32 -8.50
N PRO A 84 -29.46 17.35 -8.86
CA PRO A 84 -28.03 17.21 -9.09
C PRO A 84 -27.25 17.19 -7.77
N SER A 85 -26.63 16.06 -7.46
CA SER A 85 -25.67 15.90 -6.36
C SER A 85 -24.30 16.46 -6.76
N LYS A 86 -23.94 17.63 -6.25
CA LYS A 86 -22.55 18.12 -6.28
C LYS A 86 -21.70 17.34 -5.26
N PRO A 87 -20.48 16.88 -5.61
CA PRO A 87 -19.58 16.27 -4.64
C PRO A 87 -19.01 17.31 -3.65
N PRO A 88 -18.82 16.95 -2.36
CA PRO A 88 -18.20 17.85 -1.38
C PRO A 88 -16.73 18.15 -1.75
N LYS A 89 -16.37 19.43 -1.81
CA LYS A 89 -14.97 19.85 -1.92
C LYS A 89 -14.28 19.63 -0.57
N ILE A 90 -13.30 18.74 -0.55
CA ILE A 90 -12.38 18.57 0.59
C ILE A 90 -11.47 19.80 0.65
N PRO A 91 -11.36 20.51 1.79
CA PRO A 91 -10.44 21.64 1.91
C PRO A 91 -8.99 21.13 2.04
N THR A 92 -8.18 21.39 1.02
CA THR A 92 -6.71 21.26 1.08
C THR A 92 -6.15 22.36 1.97
N LYS A 93 -5.78 22.03 3.20
CA LYS A 93 -4.87 22.89 3.97
C LYS A 93 -3.45 22.72 3.41
N PRO A 94 -2.72 23.80 3.13
CA PRO A 94 -1.32 23.72 2.73
C PRO A 94 -0.47 23.23 3.92
N MET A 95 0.30 22.18 3.69
CA MET A 95 1.33 21.72 4.63
C MET A 95 2.46 22.74 4.60
N THR A 96 2.70 23.43 5.72
CA THR A 96 3.80 24.37 5.85
C THR A 96 5.07 23.56 6.12
N THR A 97 5.93 23.45 5.10
CA THR A 97 7.27 22.87 5.25
C THR A 97 8.12 23.83 6.07
N THR A 98 8.40 23.46 7.32
CA THR A 98 9.46 24.08 8.12
C THR A 98 10.78 23.52 7.62
N ALA A 99 11.66 24.38 7.10
CA ALA A 99 13.01 24.00 6.71
C ALA A 99 13.80 23.52 7.94
N MET A 100 14.51 22.40 7.82
CA MET A 100 15.49 21.97 8.80
C MET A 100 16.69 22.94 8.78
N PRO A 101 17.24 23.37 9.93
CA PRO A 101 18.52 24.07 9.94
C PRO A 101 19.63 23.10 9.56
N GLU A 102 20.56 23.61 8.75
CA GLU A 102 21.76 22.97 8.25
C GLU A 102 22.72 22.69 9.42
N GLU A 103 22.98 21.42 9.75
CA GLU A 103 24.01 21.08 10.72
C GLU A 103 25.39 21.00 10.04
N THR A 104 26.28 21.89 10.50
CA THR A 104 27.69 21.93 10.12
C THR A 104 28.40 20.70 10.69
N SER A 105 28.93 19.82 9.84
CA SER A 105 29.75 18.70 10.32
C SER A 105 31.16 19.18 10.65
N VAL A 106 31.52 19.06 11.93
CA VAL A 106 32.90 19.16 12.41
C VAL A 106 33.64 17.87 12.09
N ALA A 107 34.84 18.04 11.53
CA ALA A 107 35.75 16.98 11.13
C ALA A 107 36.13 16.07 12.30
N ALA A 108 36.13 14.75 12.06
CA ALA A 108 36.83 13.78 12.88
C ALA A 108 37.89 13.10 12.02
N ALA A 109 39.15 13.46 12.28
CA ALA A 109 40.30 12.70 11.83
C ALA A 109 40.30 11.33 12.54
N GLN A 110 40.51 10.25 11.78
CA GLN A 110 40.84 8.94 12.35
C GLN A 110 42.21 8.54 11.84
N THR A 111 43.16 8.56 12.78
CA THR A 111 44.48 7.95 12.71
C THR A 111 44.35 6.45 12.56
N THR A 112 45.15 5.91 11.65
CA THR A 112 45.49 4.50 11.48
C THR A 112 46.11 3.93 12.75
N GLU A 113 45.75 2.71 13.13
CA GLU A 113 46.75 1.72 13.54
C GLU A 113 46.22 0.29 13.38
N GLU A 114 47.07 -0.55 12.79
CA GLU A 114 46.95 -2.00 12.69
C GLU A 114 46.96 -2.66 14.07
N TYR A 115 46.14 -3.70 14.26
CA TYR A 115 46.58 -5.08 14.59
C TYR A 115 45.39 -6.03 14.51
#